data_AF-T1C0D0-F1
#
_entry.id   AF-T1C0D0-F1
#
_cell.length_a   1.000
_cell.length_b   1.000
_cell.length_c   1.000
_cell.angle_alpha   90.00
_cell.angle_beta   90.00
_cell.angle_gamma   90.00
#
_symmetry.space_group_name_H-M   'P 1'
#
loop_
_entity.id
_entity.type
_entity.pdbx_description
1 polymer ?
#
loop_
_entity_poly.entity_id
_entity_poly.type
_entity_poly.pdbx_seq_one_letter_code
_entity_poly.pdbx_strand_id
1 'polypeptide(L)'
;TEPRGFLPAKKSVFNRIVGEAGADRLELAFAAFLESAPDVQAFGKNYLAVGFKIEYVRANGELSTYTPDFLVRTTAGDVWVVETKGREELDLPQKMARLRQWCEDATEAAKDEGGPTYHFVYVDQEGFEKFKPTTFGGLVSVFREYQEGNDGAL
;
A
#
# COMPACT_ATOMS: atom_id res chain seq x y z
N THR A 1 -8.02 28.89 -4.23
CA THR A 1 -7.85 27.43 -4.10
C THR A 1 -8.84 26.96 -3.07
N GLU A 2 -9.75 26.04 -3.42
CA GLU A 2 -10.64 25.44 -2.43
C GLU A 2 -9.85 24.50 -1.49
N PRO A 3 -10.24 24.39 -0.21
CA PRO A 3 -9.61 23.44 0.71
C PRO A 3 -9.87 22.01 0.23
N ARG A 4 -8.83 21.20 0.07
CA ARG A 4 -8.97 19.77 -0.22
C ARG A 4 -9.61 19.04 0.95
N GLY A 5 -10.41 18.02 0.66
CA GLY A 5 -10.92 17.10 1.67
C GLY A 5 -9.78 16.39 2.42
N PHE A 6 -10.01 16.09 3.70
CA PHE A 6 -9.07 15.34 4.53
C PHE A 6 -9.81 14.44 5.49
N LEU A 7 -9.14 13.38 5.95
CA LEU A 7 -9.60 12.48 6.99
C LEU A 7 -8.86 12.79 8.30
N PRO A 8 -9.54 13.04 9.43
CA PRO A 8 -8.92 13.02 10.75
C PRO A 8 -8.48 11.59 11.10
N ALA A 9 -7.22 11.40 11.51
CA ALA A 9 -6.68 10.08 11.85
C ALA A 9 -6.14 10.05 13.28
N LYS A 10 -6.45 8.99 14.02
CA LYS A 10 -5.89 8.71 15.36
C LYS A 10 -4.88 7.57 15.33
N LYS A 11 -5.00 6.66 14.37
CA LYS A 11 -4.04 5.55 14.15
C LYS A 11 -2.83 5.97 13.31
N SER A 12 -2.71 7.24 12.95
CA SER A 12 -1.56 7.78 12.23
C SER A 12 -0.82 8.81 13.07
N VAL A 13 0.50 8.92 12.85
CA VAL A 13 1.31 10.00 13.42
C VAL A 13 0.88 11.35 12.86
N PHE A 14 0.39 11.38 11.62
CA PHE A 14 -0.21 12.56 11.03
C PHE A 14 -1.69 12.63 11.39
N ASN A 15 -2.12 13.70 12.06
CA ASN A 15 -3.51 13.88 12.51
C ASN A 15 -4.51 14.11 11.36
N ARG A 16 -4.03 14.32 10.14
CA ARG A 16 -4.84 14.51 8.92
C ARG A 16 -4.24 13.74 7.75
N ILE A 17 -5.08 13.00 7.05
CA ILE A 17 -4.75 12.34 5.80
C ILE A 17 -5.37 13.11 4.64
N VAL A 18 -4.58 13.41 3.62
CA VAL A 18 -5.01 14.13 2.43
C VAL A 18 -4.76 13.25 1.21
N GLY A 19 -5.73 13.17 0.32
CA GLY A 19 -5.60 12.45 -0.94
C GLY A 19 -4.69 13.15 -1.97
N GLU A 20 -4.15 12.38 -2.92
CA GLU A 20 -3.44 12.91 -4.08
C GLU A 20 -4.43 13.60 -5.04
N ALA A 21 -3.98 14.63 -5.74
CA ALA A 21 -4.86 15.35 -6.66
C ALA A 21 -5.37 14.40 -7.77
N GLY A 22 -6.69 14.22 -7.86
CA GLY A 22 -7.32 13.37 -8.87
C GLY A 22 -7.41 11.88 -8.52
N ALA A 23 -6.86 11.45 -7.37
CA ALA A 23 -6.99 10.09 -6.83
C ALA A 23 -7.54 10.07 -5.38
N ASP A 24 -7.86 11.24 -4.84
CA ASP A 24 -8.23 11.45 -3.45
C ASP A 24 -9.41 10.63 -2.94
N ARG A 25 -10.40 10.34 -3.79
CA ARG A 25 -11.59 9.58 -3.36
C ARG A 25 -11.25 8.19 -2.85
N LEU A 26 -10.47 7.41 -3.61
CA LEU A 26 -10.10 6.04 -3.22
C LEU A 26 -9.19 6.08 -1.99
N GLU A 27 -8.17 6.93 -2.00
CA GLU A 27 -7.20 7.00 -0.90
C GLU A 27 -7.85 7.48 0.41
N LEU A 28 -8.76 8.46 0.37
CA LEU A 28 -9.47 8.91 1.56
C LEU A 28 -10.46 7.85 2.07
N ALA A 29 -11.14 7.14 1.17
CA ALA A 29 -11.99 6.01 1.55
C ALA A 29 -11.17 4.87 2.17
N PHE A 30 -10.00 4.58 1.61
CA PHE A 30 -9.08 3.58 2.13
C PHE A 30 -8.52 3.97 3.49
N ALA A 31 -8.12 5.23 3.67
CA ALA A 31 -7.68 5.75 4.96
C ALA A 31 -8.80 5.67 6.02
N ALA A 32 -10.06 5.92 5.64
CA ALA A 32 -11.20 5.79 6.53
C ALA A 32 -11.43 4.33 6.95
N PHE A 33 -11.25 3.39 6.01
CA PHE A 33 -11.21 1.96 6.31
C PHE A 33 -10.11 1.63 7.32
N LEU A 34 -8.86 2.05 7.10
CA LEU A 34 -7.74 1.78 8.02
C LEU A 34 -7.98 2.36 9.43
N GLU A 35 -8.55 3.55 9.52
CA GLU A 35 -8.92 4.16 10.80
C GLU A 35 -9.99 3.31 11.53
N SER A 36 -10.96 2.75 10.80
CA SER A 36 -12.05 1.94 11.36
C SER A 36 -11.68 0.47 11.65
N ALA A 37 -10.75 -0.13 10.90
CA ALA A 37 -10.44 -1.56 10.95
C ALA A 37 -9.85 -1.96 12.33
N PRO A 38 -10.47 -2.90 13.06
CA PRO A 38 -10.09 -3.21 14.46
C PRO A 38 -8.73 -3.89 14.58
N ASP A 39 -8.25 -4.53 13.51
CA ASP A 39 -6.98 -5.25 13.40
C ASP A 39 -5.84 -4.39 12.80
N VAL A 40 -6.08 -3.09 12.61
CA VAL A 40 -5.04 -2.10 12.28
C VAL A 40 -4.59 -1.39 13.55
N GLN A 41 -3.31 -1.52 13.88
CA GLN A 41 -2.68 -0.82 15.00
C GLN A 41 -2.30 0.62 14.61
N ALA A 42 -1.65 0.78 13.45
CA ALA A 42 -1.21 2.07 12.96
C ALA A 42 -1.15 2.11 11.44
N PHE A 43 -1.25 3.31 10.85
CA PHE A 43 -1.00 3.49 9.42
C PHE A 43 -0.42 4.87 9.10
N GLY A 44 0.20 4.98 7.94
CA GLY A 44 0.67 6.25 7.39
C GLY A 44 0.45 6.28 5.88
N LYS A 45 -0.04 7.42 5.37
CA LYS A 45 0.04 7.70 3.94
C LYS A 45 1.47 8.15 3.62
N ASN A 46 2.07 7.55 2.59
CA ASN A 46 3.41 7.85 2.14
C ASN A 46 3.39 8.99 1.12
N TYR A 47 3.50 10.21 1.61
CA TYR A 47 3.60 11.39 0.75
C TYR A 47 4.98 11.48 0.10
N LEU A 48 5.07 12.12 -1.07
CA LEU A 48 6.33 12.38 -1.78
C LEU A 48 7.45 12.94 -0.88
N ALA A 49 7.08 13.75 0.12
CA ALA A 49 8.02 14.35 1.08
C ALA A 49 8.54 13.38 2.16
N VAL A 50 7.87 12.25 2.41
CA VAL A 50 8.36 11.18 3.28
C VAL A 50 9.57 10.49 2.63
N GLY A 51 9.55 10.38 1.29
CA GLY A 51 10.70 9.92 0.52
C GLY A 51 10.87 8.41 0.44
N PHE A 52 9.92 7.61 0.94
CA PHE A 52 9.93 6.18 0.72
C PHE A 52 9.53 5.87 -0.73
N LYS A 53 10.51 5.50 -1.54
CA LYS A 53 10.38 5.23 -2.97
C LYS A 53 11.09 3.93 -3.31
N ILE A 54 10.59 3.26 -4.33
CA ILE A 54 11.14 1.99 -4.80
C ILE A 54 11.55 2.14 -6.26
N GLU A 55 12.80 1.80 -6.56
CA GLU A 55 13.36 1.80 -7.92
C GLU A 55 12.91 0.56 -8.68
N TYR A 56 12.35 0.74 -9.88
CA TYR A 56 11.86 -0.31 -10.75
C TYR A 56 12.26 -0.06 -12.20
N VAL A 57 12.20 -1.12 -13.03
CA VAL A 57 12.40 -1.04 -14.48
C VAL A 57 11.03 -0.93 -15.15
N ARG A 58 10.83 0.11 -15.95
CA ARG A 58 9.61 0.33 -16.74
C ARG A 58 9.46 -0.69 -17.86
N ALA A 59 8.28 -0.78 -18.46
CA ALA A 59 8.03 -1.64 -19.62
C ALA A 59 8.97 -1.36 -20.81
N ASN A 60 9.48 -0.13 -20.95
CA ASN A 60 10.43 0.26 -22.00
C ASN A 60 11.92 0.00 -21.63
N GLY A 61 12.20 -0.60 -20.47
CA GLY A 61 13.56 -0.90 -20.00
C GLY A 61 14.25 0.24 -19.23
N GLU A 62 13.62 1.40 -19.09
CA GLU A 62 14.21 2.53 -18.36
C GLU A 62 14.03 2.39 -16.84
N LEU A 63 15.00 2.89 -16.08
CA LEU A 63 14.90 2.99 -14.64
C LEU A 63 13.96 4.13 -14.23
N SER A 64 13.14 3.86 -13.21
CA SER A 64 12.26 4.86 -12.61
C SER A 64 12.05 4.57 -11.13
N THR A 65 11.41 5.49 -10.43
CA THR A 65 10.92 5.28 -9.06
C THR A 65 9.41 5.32 -9.02
N TYR A 66 8.82 4.61 -8.06
CA TYR A 66 7.42 4.80 -7.67
C TYR A 66 7.32 4.94 -6.15
N THR A 67 6.26 5.59 -5.70
CA THR A 67 5.96 5.86 -4.29
C THR A 67 4.67 5.09 -3.96
N PRO A 68 4.72 4.04 -3.12
CA PRO A 68 3.49 3.34 -2.72
C PRO A 68 2.64 4.22 -1.81
N ASP A 69 1.34 3.94 -1.72
CA ASP A 69 0.39 4.85 -1.07
C ASP A 69 0.40 4.80 0.46
N PHE A 70 0.36 3.60 1.06
CA PHE A 70 0.25 3.46 2.52
C PHE A 70 1.23 2.45 3.10
N LEU A 71 1.61 2.69 4.36
CA LEU A 71 2.20 1.70 5.25
C LEU A 71 1.21 1.42 6.37
N VAL A 72 0.96 0.15 6.66
CA VAL A 72 -0.01 -0.30 7.67
C VAL A 72 0.69 -1.27 8.60
N ARG A 73 0.52 -1.10 9.90
CA ARG A 73 0.94 -2.08 10.91
C ARG A 73 -0.31 -2.71 11.52
N THR A 74 -0.40 -4.03 11.44
CA THR A 74 -1.51 -4.79 12.03
C THR A 74 -1.31 -4.94 13.54
N THR A 75 -2.36 -5.31 14.25
CA THR A 75 -2.26 -5.65 15.68
C THR A 75 -1.43 -6.91 15.96
N ALA A 76 -1.17 -7.73 14.94
CA ALA A 76 -0.28 -8.89 15.01
C ALA A 76 1.22 -8.50 14.91
N GLY A 77 1.52 -7.26 14.52
CA GLY A 77 2.88 -6.73 14.40
C GLY A 77 3.42 -6.66 12.97
N ASP A 78 2.76 -7.30 12.00
CA ASP A 78 3.17 -7.27 10.59
C ASP A 78 3.01 -5.88 9.97
N VAL A 79 3.90 -5.57 9.03
CA VAL A 79 3.86 -4.33 8.26
C VAL A 79 3.47 -4.62 6.82
N TRP A 80 2.51 -3.88 6.30
CA TRP A 80 1.99 -3.99 4.94
C TRP A 80 2.23 -2.70 4.18
N VAL A 81 2.82 -2.83 2.99
CA VAL A 81 2.88 -1.75 2.00
C VAL A 81 1.68 -1.89 1.06
N VAL A 82 0.85 -0.87 0.99
CA VAL A 82 -0.39 -0.91 0.19
C VAL A 82 -0.25 0.01 -1.01
N GLU A 83 -0.61 -0.51 -2.18
CA GLU A 83 -0.81 0.28 -3.40
C GLU A 83 -2.30 0.31 -3.73
N THR A 84 -2.88 1.51 -3.85
CA THR A 84 -4.27 1.70 -4.26
C THR A 84 -4.34 2.22 -5.70
N LYS A 85 -5.25 1.69 -6.52
CA LYS A 85 -5.44 2.18 -7.89
C LYS A 85 -6.91 2.31 -8.26
N GLY A 86 -7.27 3.48 -8.78
CA GLY A 86 -8.56 3.70 -9.44
C GLY A 86 -8.56 3.46 -10.95
N ARG A 87 -7.39 3.21 -11.55
CA ARG A 87 -7.23 2.99 -12.99
C ARG A 87 -6.05 2.08 -13.28
N GLU A 88 -6.14 1.35 -14.39
CA GLU A 88 -5.03 0.57 -14.92
C GLU A 88 -3.79 1.45 -15.16
N GLU A 89 -2.63 0.88 -14.90
CA GLU A 89 -1.33 1.51 -15.14
C GLU A 89 -0.42 0.48 -15.80
N LEU A 90 0.16 0.84 -16.95
CA LEU A 90 0.98 -0.06 -17.78
C LEU A 90 2.15 -0.69 -17.01
N ASP A 91 2.80 0.11 -16.16
CA ASP A 91 3.98 -0.28 -15.38
C ASP A 91 3.63 -0.97 -14.05
N LEU A 92 2.34 -1.16 -13.73
CA LEU A 92 1.91 -1.70 -12.44
C LEU A 92 2.49 -3.09 -12.15
N PRO A 93 2.50 -4.06 -13.09
CA PRO A 93 3.10 -5.37 -12.82
C PRO A 93 4.58 -5.29 -12.41
N GLN A 94 5.36 -4.40 -13.04
CA GLN A 94 6.78 -4.20 -12.72
C GLN A 94 6.95 -3.56 -11.34
N LYS A 95 6.09 -2.61 -10.97
CA LYS A 95 6.07 -2.02 -9.63
C LYS A 95 5.76 -3.06 -8.56
N MET A 96 4.75 -3.91 -8.79
CA MET A 96 4.34 -4.95 -7.85
C MET A 96 5.39 -6.05 -7.71
N ALA A 97 6.02 -6.47 -8.81
CA ALA A 97 7.14 -7.40 -8.76
C ALA A 97 8.31 -6.84 -7.92
N ARG A 98 8.63 -5.56 -8.09
CA ARG A 98 9.66 -4.92 -7.28
C ARG A 98 9.24 -4.72 -5.83
N LEU A 99 7.97 -4.43 -5.57
CA LEU A 99 7.42 -4.31 -4.21
C LEU A 99 7.58 -5.63 -3.45
N ARG A 100 7.23 -6.74 -4.09
CA ARG A 100 7.39 -8.09 -3.55
C ARG A 100 8.84 -8.32 -3.13
N GLN A 101 9.78 -8.09 -4.03
CA GLN A 101 11.21 -8.24 -3.72
C GLN A 101 11.62 -7.37 -2.53
N TRP A 102 11.18 -6.11 -2.50
CA TRP A 102 11.49 -5.23 -1.39
C TRP A 102 10.94 -5.76 -0.04
N CYS A 103 9.73 -6.30 -0.02
CA CYS A 103 9.15 -6.92 1.18
C CYS A 103 9.92 -8.16 1.63
N GLU A 104 10.37 -9.00 0.70
CA GLU A 104 11.22 -10.17 0.99
C GLU A 104 12.55 -9.72 1.59
N ASP A 105 13.24 -8.77 0.96
CA ASP A 105 14.52 -8.24 1.41
C ASP A 105 14.40 -7.55 2.79
N ALA A 106 13.35 -6.74 2.99
CA ALA A 106 13.10 -6.04 4.24
C ALA A 106 12.74 -6.99 5.37
N THR A 107 11.99 -8.04 5.08
CA THR A 107 11.70 -9.12 6.04
C THR A 107 12.97 -9.82 6.45
N GLU A 108 13.80 -10.26 5.49
CA GLU A 108 15.07 -10.92 5.78
C GLU A 108 15.99 -10.04 6.64
N ALA A 109 16.16 -8.78 6.26
CA ALA A 109 17.00 -7.84 6.99
C ALA A 109 16.52 -7.56 8.43
N ALA A 110 15.21 -7.65 8.68
CA ALA A 110 14.62 -7.39 9.98
C ALA A 110 14.64 -8.60 10.94
N LYS A 111 14.90 -9.82 10.45
CA LYS A 111 14.81 -11.06 11.24
C LYS A 111 15.72 -11.05 12.47
N ASP A 112 16.98 -10.68 12.29
CA ASP A 112 17.98 -10.74 13.37
C ASP A 112 17.71 -9.71 14.47
N GLU A 113 16.97 -8.65 14.17
CA GLU A 113 16.56 -7.60 15.12
C GLU A 113 15.20 -7.90 15.77
N GLY A 114 14.56 -9.03 15.44
CA GLY A 114 13.19 -9.33 15.86
C GLY A 114 12.17 -8.33 15.31
N GLY A 115 12.47 -7.73 14.15
CA GLY A 115 11.61 -6.77 13.48
C GLY A 115 10.39 -7.42 12.82
N PRO A 116 9.50 -6.61 12.20
CA PRO A 116 8.25 -7.11 11.65
C PRO A 116 8.46 -7.89 10.35
N THR A 117 7.51 -8.75 10.02
CA THR A 117 7.38 -9.29 8.66
C THR A 117 6.79 -8.22 7.76
N TYR A 118 7.38 -8.03 6.58
CA TYR A 118 6.88 -7.11 5.57
C TYR A 118 6.11 -7.85 4.49
N HIS A 119 4.93 -7.31 4.16
CA HIS A 119 4.06 -7.80 3.11
C HIS A 119 3.59 -6.64 2.22
N PHE A 120 2.92 -6.97 1.13
CA PHE A 120 2.27 -5.97 0.30
C PHE A 120 0.90 -6.43 -0.19
N VAL A 121 0.04 -5.48 -0.50
CA VAL A 121 -1.25 -5.74 -1.13
C VAL A 121 -1.58 -4.64 -2.14
N TYR A 122 -2.06 -5.07 -3.30
CA TYR A 122 -2.63 -4.21 -4.32
C TYR A 122 -4.15 -4.14 -4.13
N VAL A 123 -4.70 -2.93 -4.12
CA VAL A 123 -6.13 -2.67 -3.90
C VAL A 123 -6.68 -1.83 -5.04
N ASP A 124 -7.41 -2.46 -5.96
CA ASP A 124 -8.13 -1.75 -7.00
C ASP A 124 -9.47 -1.19 -6.48
N GLN A 125 -9.90 -0.07 -7.07
CA GLN A 125 -11.12 0.62 -6.65
C GLN A 125 -12.38 -0.24 -6.81
N GLU A 126 -12.51 -0.98 -7.91
CA GLU A 126 -13.70 -1.79 -8.19
C GLU A 126 -13.86 -2.89 -7.14
N GLY A 127 -12.78 -3.62 -6.86
CA GLY A 127 -12.71 -4.60 -5.79
C GLY A 127 -13.04 -3.99 -4.43
N PHE A 128 -12.48 -2.81 -4.11
CA PHE A 128 -12.68 -2.18 -2.80
C PHE A 128 -14.13 -1.77 -2.58
N GLU A 129 -14.77 -1.19 -3.60
CA GLU A 129 -16.18 -0.81 -3.58
C GLU A 129 -17.13 -2.03 -3.56
N LYS A 130 -16.73 -3.13 -4.20
CA LYS A 130 -17.51 -4.38 -4.27
C LYS A 130 -17.49 -5.15 -2.96
N PHE A 131 -16.30 -5.39 -2.39
CA PHE A 131 -16.12 -6.30 -1.26
C PHE A 131 -16.29 -5.62 0.10
N LYS A 132 -16.04 -4.32 0.20
CA LYS A 132 -16.23 -3.49 1.42
C LYS A 132 -15.70 -4.18 2.70
N PRO A 133 -14.41 -4.54 2.75
CA PRO A 133 -13.85 -5.21 3.91
C PRO A 133 -13.97 -4.36 5.17
N THR A 134 -14.20 -4.99 6.32
CA THR A 134 -14.27 -4.33 7.64
C THR A 134 -13.05 -4.60 8.52
N THR A 135 -12.19 -5.55 8.11
CA THR A 135 -10.93 -5.89 8.76
C THR A 135 -9.82 -5.93 7.72
N PHE A 136 -8.59 -5.66 8.14
CA PHE A 136 -7.42 -5.74 7.27
C PHE A 136 -7.13 -7.19 6.86
N GLY A 137 -7.31 -8.16 7.76
CA GLY A 137 -7.26 -9.59 7.44
C GLY A 137 -8.27 -10.01 6.36
N GLY A 138 -9.49 -9.44 6.40
CA GLY A 138 -10.52 -9.67 5.38
C GLY A 138 -10.19 -8.99 4.06
N LEU A 139 -9.45 -7.87 4.07
CA LEU A 139 -8.94 -7.25 2.86
C LEU A 139 -7.90 -8.16 2.19
N VAL A 140 -6.86 -8.57 2.92
CA VAL A 140 -5.74 -9.35 2.32
C VAL A 140 -6.13 -10.77 1.91
N SER A 141 -7.27 -11.29 2.38
CA SER A 141 -7.81 -12.57 1.93
C SER A 141 -8.49 -12.50 0.55
N VAL A 142 -8.99 -11.32 0.17
CA VAL A 142 -9.72 -11.10 -1.09
C VAL A 142 -8.80 -10.52 -2.16
N PHE A 143 -7.93 -9.57 -1.79
CA PHE A 143 -7.00 -8.93 -2.72
C PHE A 143 -5.73 -9.76 -2.86
N ARG A 144 -5.74 -10.66 -3.85
CA ARG A 144 -4.67 -11.64 -4.09
C ARG A 144 -3.88 -11.42 -5.38
N GLU A 145 -4.24 -10.42 -6.17
CA GLU A 145 -3.49 -10.07 -7.38
C GLU A 145 -2.04 -9.74 -7.03
N TYR A 146 -1.12 -10.21 -7.87
CA TYR A 146 0.32 -10.12 -7.65
C TYR A 146 0.85 -10.81 -6.38
N GLN A 147 0.10 -11.63 -5.66
CA GLN A 147 0.67 -12.33 -4.48
C GLN A 147 1.51 -13.54 -4.86
N GLU A 148 1.33 -14.09 -6.06
CA GLU A 148 2.09 -15.26 -6.53
C GLU A 148 3.28 -14.80 -7.40
N GLY A 149 4.46 -15.34 -7.12
CA GLY A 149 5.65 -15.13 -7.94
C GLY A 149 5.39 -15.68 -9.34
N ASN A 150 5.72 -14.92 -10.38
CA ASN A 150 5.80 -15.49 -11.72
C ASN A 150 7.10 -16.30 -11.77
N ASP A 151 7.07 -17.51 -11.22
CA ASP A 151 8.12 -18.51 -11.36
C ASP A 151 8.16 -18.95 -12.83
N GLY A 152 8.79 -18.14 -13.69
CA GLY A 152 8.99 -18.52 -15.10
C GLY A 152 8.85 -17.36 -16.08
N ALA A 153 9.94 -16.61 -16.25
CA ALA A 153 10.25 -15.97 -17.52
C ALA A 153 11.78 -15.83 -17.64
N LEU A 154 12.44 -16.95 -17.93
CA LEU A 154 13.71 -17.04 -18.65
C LEU A 154 13.52 -17.96 -19.85
#